data_AF-A0A136H451-F1
#
_entry.id   AF-A0A136H451-F1
#
_cell.length_a   1.000
_cell.length_b   1.000
_cell.length_c   1.000
_cell.angle_alpha   90.00
_cell.angle_beta   90.00
_cell.angle_gamma   90.00
#
_symmetry.space_group_name_H-M   'P 1'
#
loop_
_entity.id
_entity.type
_entity.pdbx_description
1 polymer ?
#
loop_
_entity_poly.entity_id
_entity_poly.type
_entity_poly.pdbx_seq_one_letter_code
_entity_poly.pdbx_strand_id
1 'polypeptide(L)'
;MAKISLKDDQYNALTKAYFAKRSQRKLLNKTESIQIAERLNEKVSLPFLSEQKEHAVLVKIIIKIDNYLYEHLPNEIYELIHNIDEGFDDSEAAQLAARLSKQAHDDISLPFLTSHVEYYSITFVLTLIINAMREGSDLEHAINVTQHPRMMCDDFPFPGLL
;
A
#
# COMPACT_ATOMS: atom_id res chain seq x y z
N MET A 1 24.30 -21.78 10.30
CA MET A 1 23.89 -20.36 10.25
C MET A 1 25.14 -19.51 10.14
N ALA A 2 25.29 -18.73 9.08
CA ALA A 2 26.42 -17.81 8.96
C ALA A 2 26.30 -16.70 10.01
N LYS A 3 27.39 -16.36 10.69
CA LYS A 3 27.40 -15.28 11.69
C LYS A 3 27.47 -13.95 10.94
N ILE A 4 26.31 -13.39 10.61
CA ILE A 4 26.21 -12.07 9.97
C ILE A 4 26.51 -11.03 11.07
N SER A 5 27.60 -10.27 10.91
CA SER A 5 27.96 -9.16 11.80
C SER A 5 27.78 -7.85 11.04
N LEU A 6 26.88 -7.00 11.52
CA LEU A 6 26.75 -5.64 11.02
C LEU A 6 27.97 -4.83 11.44
N LYS A 7 28.63 -4.15 10.49
CA LYS A 7 29.66 -3.16 10.81
C LYS A 7 29.01 -1.90 11.38
N ASP A 8 29.73 -1.14 12.20
CA ASP A 8 29.21 0.09 12.83
C ASP A 8 28.64 1.08 11.80
N ASP A 9 29.27 1.22 10.64
CA ASP A 9 28.79 2.08 9.54
C ASP A 9 27.44 1.61 8.96
N GLN A 10 27.23 0.30 8.86
CA GLN A 10 25.99 -0.28 8.38
C GLN A 10 24.87 -0.06 9.41
N TYR A 11 25.16 -0.24 10.69
CA TYR A 11 24.20 0.02 11.76
C TYR A 11 23.80 1.50 11.84
N ASN A 12 24.76 2.42 11.69
CA ASN A 12 24.50 3.86 11.66
C ASN A 12 23.64 4.27 10.45
N ALA A 13 23.86 3.64 9.29
CA ALA A 13 23.04 3.87 8.09
C ALA A 13 21.58 3.41 8.29
N LEU A 14 21.38 2.20 8.84
CA LEU A 14 20.05 1.68 9.16
C LEU A 14 19.31 2.59 10.16
N THR A 15 20.01 3.01 11.21
CA THR A 15 19.46 3.91 12.22
C THR A 15 19.03 5.24 11.61
N LYS A 16 19.87 5.81 10.74
CA LYS A 16 19.56 7.07 10.04
C LYS A 16 18.37 6.92 9.10
N ALA A 17 18.25 5.79 8.39
CA ALA A 17 17.14 5.51 7.50
C ALA A 17 15.83 5.35 8.28
N TYR A 18 15.84 4.60 9.39
CA TYR A 18 14.68 4.40 10.25
C TYR A 18 14.15 5.72 10.83
N PHE A 19 15.05 6.62 11.26
CA PHE A 19 14.68 7.93 11.82
C PHE A 19 14.60 9.06 10.77
N ALA A 20 14.62 8.77 9.46
CA ALA A 20 14.52 9.78 8.41
C ALA A 20 13.27 10.66 8.60
N LYS A 21 13.24 11.91 8.13
CA LYS A 21 12.06 12.78 8.29
C LYS A 21 10.94 12.38 7.34
N ARG A 22 9.67 12.55 7.75
CA ARG A 22 8.47 12.20 6.95
C ARG A 22 8.47 12.68 5.50
N SER A 23 9.02 13.86 5.22
CA SER A 23 9.13 14.38 3.85
C SER A 23 10.09 13.60 2.94
N GLN A 24 10.97 12.78 3.51
CA GLN A 24 11.93 11.90 2.83
C GLN A 24 11.45 10.44 2.83
N ARG A 25 10.31 10.15 3.47
CA ARG A 25 9.69 8.82 3.64
C ARG A 25 8.62 8.57 2.58
N LYS A 26 8.97 8.70 1.29
CA LYS A 26 8.04 8.40 0.19
C LYS A 26 8.62 7.27 -0.63
N LEU A 27 7.93 6.13 -0.65
CA LEU A 27 8.28 5.01 -1.49
C LEU A 27 7.46 5.03 -2.78
N LEU A 28 6.20 5.47 -2.72
CA LEU A 28 5.47 5.84 -3.94
C LEU A 28 5.99 7.16 -4.53
N ASN A 29 6.37 7.10 -5.80
CA ASN A 29 6.67 8.27 -6.58
C ASN A 29 5.37 9.01 -6.97
N LYS A 30 5.52 10.24 -7.49
CA LYS A 30 4.37 11.08 -7.84
C LYS A 30 3.46 10.40 -8.88
N THR A 31 4.03 9.79 -9.90
CA THR A 31 3.30 9.16 -11.00
C THR A 31 2.50 7.96 -10.50
N GLU A 32 3.12 7.12 -9.69
CA GLU A 32 2.49 5.93 -9.08
C GLU A 32 1.30 6.32 -8.20
N SER A 33 1.47 7.34 -7.34
CA SER A 33 0.38 7.81 -6.49
C SER A 33 -0.82 8.34 -7.29
N ILE A 34 -0.56 8.92 -8.47
CA ILE A 34 -1.60 9.41 -9.38
C ILE A 34 -2.27 8.22 -10.08
N GLN A 35 -1.52 7.26 -10.60
CA GLN A 35 -2.06 6.08 -11.27
C GLN A 35 -2.94 5.24 -10.34
N ILE A 36 -2.52 5.03 -9.10
CA ILE A 36 -3.34 4.31 -8.10
C ILE A 36 -4.62 5.11 -7.80
N ALA A 37 -4.52 6.44 -7.72
CA ALA A 37 -5.69 7.29 -7.51
C ALA A 37 -6.66 7.26 -8.71
N GLU A 38 -6.15 7.19 -9.95
CA GLU A 38 -6.96 7.00 -11.16
C GLU A 38 -7.69 5.66 -11.13
N ARG A 39 -7.00 4.56 -10.76
CA ARG A 39 -7.64 3.25 -10.57
C ARG A 39 -8.73 3.31 -9.51
N LEU A 40 -8.47 3.96 -8.38
CA LEU A 40 -9.47 4.12 -7.32
C LEU A 40 -10.69 4.93 -7.79
N ASN A 41 -10.47 5.95 -8.62
CA ASN A 41 -11.52 6.80 -9.20
C ASN A 41 -12.48 6.05 -10.14
N GLU A 42 -12.09 4.88 -10.67
CA GLU A 42 -12.98 4.04 -11.48
C GLU A 42 -14.19 3.51 -10.69
N LYS A 43 -14.07 3.43 -9.35
CA LYS A 43 -15.09 2.80 -8.47
C LYS A 43 -15.52 3.69 -7.31
N VAL A 44 -14.67 4.60 -6.86
CA VAL A 44 -14.98 5.56 -5.81
C VAL A 44 -15.29 6.90 -6.43
N SER A 45 -16.48 7.44 -6.14
CA SER A 45 -16.83 8.79 -6.54
C SER A 45 -17.28 9.67 -5.38
N LEU A 46 -16.90 10.95 -5.42
CA LEU A 46 -17.22 11.99 -4.45
C LEU A 46 -18.10 13.07 -5.11
N PRO A 47 -19.42 12.84 -5.22
CA PRO A 47 -20.32 13.67 -6.05
C PRO A 47 -20.49 15.12 -5.56
N PHE A 48 -19.99 15.44 -4.36
CA PHE A 48 -20.02 16.77 -3.78
C PHE A 48 -18.79 17.63 -4.15
N LEU A 49 -17.86 17.09 -4.95
CA LEU A 49 -16.67 17.78 -5.44
C LEU A 49 -16.68 17.86 -6.97
N SER A 50 -15.93 18.82 -7.52
CA SER A 50 -15.58 18.81 -8.94
C SER A 50 -14.54 17.72 -9.21
N GLU A 51 -14.51 17.16 -10.42
CA GLU A 51 -13.58 16.09 -10.83
C GLU A 51 -12.12 16.37 -10.45
N GLN A 52 -11.62 17.59 -10.69
CA GLN A 52 -10.26 17.97 -10.32
C GLN A 52 -10.01 17.91 -8.80
N LYS A 53 -11.00 18.28 -7.98
CA LYS A 53 -10.90 18.28 -6.51
C LYS A 53 -11.06 16.87 -5.97
N GLU A 54 -11.93 16.07 -6.57
CA GLU A 54 -12.12 14.66 -6.29
C GLU A 54 -10.82 13.88 -6.51
N HIS A 55 -10.21 14.01 -7.68
CA HIS A 55 -8.91 13.39 -7.96
C HIS A 55 -7.83 13.82 -6.94
N ALA A 56 -7.79 15.11 -6.57
CA ALA A 56 -6.87 15.60 -5.55
C ALA A 56 -7.14 15.01 -4.15
N VAL A 57 -8.39 14.67 -3.82
CA VAL A 57 -8.75 13.97 -2.57
C VAL A 57 -8.32 12.51 -2.64
N LEU A 58 -8.55 11.82 -3.76
CA LEU A 58 -8.13 10.43 -3.94
C LEU A 58 -6.61 10.28 -3.83
N VAL A 59 -5.83 11.16 -4.46
CA VAL A 59 -4.36 11.17 -4.30
C VAL A 59 -3.95 11.36 -2.84
N LYS A 60 -4.67 12.20 -2.07
CA LYS A 60 -4.40 12.36 -0.64
C LYS A 60 -4.72 11.11 0.17
N ILE A 61 -5.73 10.34 -0.22
CA ILE A 61 -6.01 9.03 0.39
C ILE A 61 -4.83 8.08 0.14
N ILE A 62 -4.35 8.00 -1.11
CA ILE A 62 -3.19 7.16 -1.46
C ILE A 62 -1.97 7.55 -0.62
N ILE A 63 -1.65 8.85 -0.57
CA ILE A 63 -0.53 9.37 0.24
C ILE A 63 -0.71 9.03 1.72
N LYS A 64 -1.93 9.14 2.27
CA LYS A 64 -2.18 8.81 3.68
C LYS A 64 -1.90 7.33 3.96
N ILE A 65 -2.30 6.43 3.07
CA ILE A 65 -2.08 4.99 3.19
C ILE A 65 -0.58 4.65 2.99
N ASP A 66 0.09 5.22 2.00
CA ASP A 66 1.55 5.08 1.78
C ASP A 66 2.37 5.51 3.02
N ASN A 67 2.02 6.63 3.64
CA ASN A 67 2.64 7.04 4.90
C ASN A 67 2.37 6.04 6.04
N TYR A 68 1.14 5.52 6.12
CA TYR A 68 0.80 4.53 7.13
C TYR A 68 1.62 3.25 6.96
N LEU A 69 1.78 2.76 5.72
CA LEU A 69 2.60 1.59 5.42
C LEU A 69 4.06 1.81 5.80
N TYR A 70 4.63 2.96 5.46
CA TYR A 70 5.98 3.31 5.85
C TYR A 70 6.19 3.30 7.37
N GLU A 71 5.20 3.77 8.14
CA GLU A 71 5.30 3.83 9.60
C GLU A 71 5.20 2.45 10.28
N HIS A 72 4.64 1.46 9.59
CA HIS A 72 4.36 0.14 10.17
C HIS A 72 5.19 -1.00 9.56
N LEU A 73 5.75 -0.81 8.37
CA LEU A 73 6.61 -1.79 7.70
C LEU A 73 8.08 -1.36 7.78
N PRO A 74 9.01 -2.30 8.02
CA PRO A 74 10.43 -2.05 7.79
C PRO A 74 10.69 -1.60 6.34
N ASN A 75 11.66 -0.72 6.13
CA ASN A 75 11.98 -0.19 4.80
C ASN A 75 12.32 -1.31 3.83
N GLU A 76 13.06 -2.31 4.27
CA GLU A 76 13.49 -3.47 3.49
C GLU A 76 12.29 -4.28 2.97
N ILE A 77 11.19 -4.31 3.72
CA ILE A 77 9.94 -4.95 3.30
C ILE A 77 9.17 -4.05 2.36
N TYR A 78 9.11 -2.75 2.65
CA TYR A 78 8.32 -1.85 1.82
C TYR A 78 8.98 -1.57 0.45
N GLU A 79 10.31 -1.63 0.36
CA GLU A 79 11.06 -1.51 -0.89
C GLU A 79 10.76 -2.63 -1.90
N LEU A 80 10.19 -3.76 -1.47
CA LEU A 80 9.80 -4.87 -2.34
C LEU A 80 8.79 -4.45 -3.43
N ILE A 81 8.03 -3.39 -3.25
CA ILE A 81 7.09 -2.89 -4.27
C ILE A 81 7.77 -2.52 -5.60
N HIS A 82 9.08 -2.28 -5.57
CA HIS A 82 9.90 -1.89 -6.72
C HIS A 82 10.87 -2.99 -7.16
N ASN A 83 10.77 -4.20 -6.59
CA ASN A 83 11.68 -5.30 -6.88
C ASN A 83 10.90 -6.53 -7.37
N ILE A 84 11.17 -6.96 -8.60
CA ILE A 84 10.54 -8.13 -9.20
C ILE A 84 11.23 -9.45 -8.81
N ASP A 85 12.52 -9.37 -8.45
CA ASP A 85 13.38 -10.53 -8.20
C ASP A 85 13.23 -11.07 -6.77
N GLU A 86 12.74 -10.24 -5.84
CA GLU A 86 12.55 -10.56 -4.43
C GLU A 86 11.15 -10.15 -4.00
N GLY A 87 10.45 -11.00 -3.26
CA GLY A 87 9.10 -10.69 -2.81
C GLY A 87 8.56 -11.75 -1.85
N PHE A 88 7.29 -11.59 -1.47
CA PHE A 88 6.54 -12.58 -0.71
C PHE A 88 5.97 -13.67 -1.60
N ASP A 89 5.97 -14.90 -1.11
CA ASP A 89 5.10 -15.92 -1.68
C ASP A 89 3.62 -15.63 -1.40
N ASP A 90 2.71 -16.33 -2.07
CA ASP A 90 1.26 -16.09 -1.96
C ASP A 90 0.74 -16.27 -0.52
N SER A 91 1.34 -17.19 0.24
CA SER A 91 0.92 -17.49 1.60
C SER A 91 1.37 -16.41 2.58
N GLU A 92 2.59 -15.89 2.38
CA GLU A 92 3.16 -14.78 3.14
C GLU A 92 2.42 -13.48 2.83
N ALA A 93 2.17 -13.21 1.55
CA ALA A 93 1.40 -12.06 1.09
C ALA A 93 -0.02 -12.06 1.70
N ALA A 94 -0.71 -13.20 1.68
CA ALA A 94 -2.03 -13.34 2.28
C ALA A 94 -2.03 -13.08 3.79
N GLN A 95 -1.03 -13.58 4.51
CA GLN A 95 -0.90 -13.35 5.95
C GLN A 95 -0.60 -11.89 6.28
N LEU A 96 0.33 -11.28 5.54
CA LEU A 96 0.65 -9.86 5.70
C LEU A 96 -0.60 -9.02 5.46
N ALA A 97 -1.30 -9.30 4.38
CA ALA A 97 -2.50 -8.59 4.01
C ALA A 97 -3.58 -8.72 5.09
N ALA A 98 -3.85 -9.92 5.60
CA ALA A 98 -4.88 -10.11 6.62
C ALA A 98 -4.60 -9.32 7.90
N ARG A 99 -3.33 -9.27 8.33
CA ARG A 99 -2.92 -8.52 9.53
C ARG A 99 -2.94 -7.02 9.30
N LEU A 100 -2.34 -6.58 8.19
CA LEU A 100 -2.18 -5.17 7.86
C LEU A 100 -3.52 -4.51 7.56
N SER A 101 -4.41 -5.17 6.81
CA SER A 101 -5.76 -4.68 6.54
C SER A 101 -6.56 -4.50 7.82
N LYS A 102 -6.54 -5.49 8.73
CA LYS A 102 -7.23 -5.36 10.02
C LYS A 102 -6.75 -4.12 10.78
N GLN A 103 -5.44 -3.97 10.90
CA GLN A 103 -4.85 -2.85 11.63
C GLN A 103 -5.11 -1.49 10.95
N ALA A 104 -5.00 -1.44 9.62
CA ALA A 104 -5.21 -0.22 8.86
C ALA A 104 -6.65 0.30 8.96
N HIS A 105 -7.65 -0.59 9.00
CA HIS A 105 -9.04 -0.21 9.20
C HIS A 105 -9.32 0.35 10.59
N ASP A 106 -8.54 -0.04 11.60
CA ASP A 106 -8.64 0.51 12.95
C ASP A 106 -7.93 1.89 13.06
N ASP A 107 -6.82 2.07 12.35
CA ASP A 107 -5.95 3.25 12.47
C ASP A 107 -6.23 4.38 11.46
N ILE A 108 -6.70 4.06 10.26
CA ILE A 108 -6.91 5.03 9.17
C ILE A 108 -8.36 5.51 9.14
N SER A 109 -8.58 6.75 9.57
CA SER A 109 -9.89 7.41 9.45
C SER A 109 -9.95 8.38 8.25
N LEU A 110 -11.02 8.27 7.46
CA LEU A 110 -11.41 9.11 6.31
C LEU A 110 -12.86 9.61 6.49
N PRO A 111 -13.13 10.50 7.44
CA PRO A 111 -14.49 10.84 7.92
C PRO A 111 -15.41 11.52 6.89
N PHE A 112 -14.88 11.89 5.71
CA PHE A 112 -15.63 12.45 4.60
C PHE A 112 -16.18 11.37 3.64
N LEU A 113 -15.86 10.10 3.89
CA LEU A 113 -16.38 8.95 3.16
C LEU A 113 -17.44 8.23 4.01
N THR A 114 -18.32 7.48 3.35
CA THR A 114 -19.14 6.49 4.05
C THR A 114 -18.25 5.32 4.47
N SER A 115 -18.65 4.59 5.53
CA SER A 115 -17.88 3.43 6.02
C SER A 115 -17.57 2.40 4.93
N HIS A 116 -18.51 2.20 3.98
CA HIS A 116 -18.31 1.27 2.87
C HIS A 116 -17.23 1.74 1.91
N VAL A 117 -17.22 3.04 1.57
CA VAL A 117 -16.25 3.62 0.65
C VAL A 117 -14.87 3.75 1.30
N GLU A 118 -14.81 4.09 2.59
CA GLU A 118 -13.57 4.07 3.39
C GLU A 118 -12.96 2.67 3.42
N TYR A 119 -13.76 1.68 3.83
CA TYR A 119 -13.34 0.28 3.88
C TYR A 119 -12.82 -0.18 2.51
N TYR A 120 -13.55 0.12 1.46
CA TYR A 120 -13.15 -0.21 0.10
C TYR A 120 -11.83 0.47 -0.32
N SER A 121 -11.70 1.77 -0.07
CA SER A 121 -10.52 2.54 -0.49
C SER A 121 -9.25 2.03 0.17
N ILE A 122 -9.31 1.78 1.48
CA ILE A 122 -8.17 1.24 2.23
C ILE A 122 -7.82 -0.15 1.71
N THR A 123 -8.81 -1.03 1.60
CA THR A 123 -8.59 -2.43 1.16
C THR A 123 -8.00 -2.48 -0.24
N PHE A 124 -8.53 -1.72 -1.19
CA PHE A 124 -8.03 -1.70 -2.56
C PHE A 124 -6.56 -1.29 -2.62
N VAL A 125 -6.19 -0.21 -1.95
CA VAL A 125 -4.81 0.30 -1.96
C VAL A 125 -3.86 -0.68 -1.27
N LEU A 126 -4.26 -1.26 -0.14
CA LEU A 126 -3.45 -2.27 0.55
C LEU A 126 -3.24 -3.52 -0.32
N THR A 127 -4.31 -4.05 -0.94
CA THR A 127 -4.20 -5.20 -1.84
C THR A 127 -3.28 -4.91 -3.01
N LEU A 128 -3.39 -3.73 -3.62
CA LEU A 128 -2.51 -3.32 -4.73
C LEU A 128 -1.05 -3.29 -4.28
N ILE A 129 -0.77 -2.64 -3.15
CA ILE A 129 0.59 -2.53 -2.64
C ILE A 129 1.17 -3.91 -2.26
N ILE A 130 0.37 -4.78 -1.65
CA ILE A 130 0.84 -6.12 -1.26
C ILE A 130 1.04 -7.00 -2.48
N ASN A 131 0.20 -6.88 -3.51
CA ASN A 131 0.44 -7.54 -4.79
C ASN A 131 1.76 -7.07 -5.41
N ALA A 132 2.10 -5.79 -5.30
CA ALA A 132 3.38 -5.27 -5.77
C ALA A 132 4.59 -5.86 -5.02
N MET A 133 4.41 -6.32 -3.77
CA MET A 133 5.47 -6.94 -2.96
C MET A 133 5.65 -8.44 -3.22
N ARG A 134 4.87 -9.06 -4.12
CA ARG A 134 4.94 -10.50 -4.38
C ARG A 134 6.09 -10.84 -5.31
N GLU A 135 6.64 -12.05 -5.15
CA GLU A 135 7.65 -12.57 -6.06
C GLU A 135 7.15 -12.52 -7.52
N GLY A 136 7.97 -11.97 -8.42
CA GLY A 136 7.61 -11.85 -9.84
C GLY A 136 6.60 -10.74 -10.15
N SER A 137 6.28 -9.87 -9.19
CA SER A 137 5.46 -8.68 -9.38
C SER A 137 6.23 -7.42 -9.03
N ASP A 138 5.78 -6.30 -9.56
CA ASP A 138 6.18 -4.95 -9.16
C ASP A 138 4.94 -4.06 -9.11
N LEU A 139 5.14 -2.79 -8.80
CA LEU A 139 4.05 -1.83 -8.71
C LEU A 139 3.32 -1.60 -10.05
N GLU A 140 4.05 -1.58 -11.17
CA GLU A 140 3.45 -1.42 -12.50
C GLU A 140 2.54 -2.61 -12.83
N HIS A 141 3.03 -3.82 -12.59
CA HIS A 141 2.26 -5.05 -12.73
C HIS A 141 1.02 -5.01 -11.83
N ALA A 142 1.20 -4.70 -10.54
CA ALA A 142 0.12 -4.67 -9.57
C ALA A 142 -0.98 -3.66 -9.93
N ILE A 143 -0.63 -2.47 -10.44
CA ILE A 143 -1.61 -1.47 -10.91
C ILE A 143 -2.50 -2.06 -12.01
N ASN A 144 -1.91 -2.83 -12.92
CA ASN A 144 -2.60 -3.41 -14.07
C ASN A 144 -3.45 -4.64 -13.72
N VAL A 145 -2.98 -5.50 -12.81
CA VAL A 145 -3.63 -6.79 -12.52
C VAL A 145 -4.56 -6.75 -11.30
N THR A 146 -4.35 -5.82 -10.36
CA THR A 146 -5.14 -5.79 -9.12
C THR A 146 -6.60 -5.52 -9.44
N GLN A 147 -7.44 -6.49 -9.10
CA GLN A 147 -8.88 -6.35 -9.25
C GLN A 147 -9.46 -5.57 -8.08
N HIS A 148 -10.48 -4.79 -8.37
CA HIS A 148 -11.25 -4.12 -7.34
C HIS A 148 -11.91 -5.17 -6.42
N PRO A 149 -11.77 -5.04 -5.09
CA PRO A 149 -12.38 -6.00 -4.19
C PRO A 149 -13.90 -6.00 -4.40
N ARG A 150 -14.50 -7.18 -4.49
CA ARG A 150 -15.95 -7.29 -4.63
C ARG A 150 -16.57 -6.76 -3.35
N MET A 151 -17.36 -5.69 -3.45
CA MET A 151 -18.19 -5.22 -2.36
C MET A 151 -19.24 -6.32 -2.11
N MET A 152 -19.03 -7.14 -1.08
CA MET A 152 -19.83 -8.31 -0.67
C MET A 152 -19.58 -9.63 -1.45
N CYS A 153 -18.55 -10.39 -1.05
CA CYS A 153 -18.49 -11.85 -1.24
C CYS A 153 -17.60 -12.48 -0.17
N ASP A 154 -17.87 -13.76 0.15
CA ASP A 154 -17.23 -14.55 1.22
C ASP A 154 -15.72 -14.82 1.02
N ASP A 155 -15.15 -14.47 -0.14
CA ASP A 155 -13.69 -14.55 -0.44
C ASP A 155 -12.90 -13.38 0.18
N PHE A 156 -13.35 -12.95 1.34
CA PHE A 156 -12.78 -11.87 2.13
C PHE A 156 -11.72 -12.45 3.09
N PRO A 157 -10.48 -11.92 3.10
CA PRO A 157 -10.17 -10.51 2.91
C PRO A 157 -9.44 -10.13 1.61
N PHE A 158 -9.12 -11.09 0.72
CA PHE A 158 -8.37 -10.81 -0.53
C PHE A 158 -8.94 -11.58 -1.72
N PRO A 159 -9.92 -11.00 -2.44
CA PRO A 159 -10.40 -11.61 -3.67
C PRO A 159 -9.29 -11.49 -4.73
N GLY A 160 -8.63 -12.60 -5.03
CA GLY A 160 -7.63 -12.67 -6.11
C GLY A 160 -6.32 -11.97 -5.79
N LEU A 161 -5.58 -12.47 -4.80
CA LEU A 161 -4.12 -12.53 -4.97
C LEU A 161 -3.90 -13.43 -6.20
N LEU A 162 -3.77 -12.80 -7.38
CA LEU A 162 -3.65 -13.50 -8.66
C LEU A 162 -2.24 -14.02 -8.86
#